data_AF-A0A183AKP6-F1
#
_entry.id   AF-A0A183AKP6-F1
#
_cell.length_a   1.000
_cell.length_b   1.000
_cell.length_c   1.000
_cell.angle_alpha   90.00
_cell.angle_beta   90.00
_cell.angle_gamma   90.00
#
_symmetry.space_group_name_H-M   'P 1'
#
loop_
_entity.id
_entity.type
_entity.pdbx_description
1 polymer ?
#
loop_
_entity_poly.entity_id
_entity_poly.type
_entity_poly.pdbx_seq_one_letter_code
_entity_poly.pdbx_strand_id
1 'polypeptide(L)'
;LGGPIRSFLLYCSNIADTERKPESSTNCMPHCFIIAIFSSFLFPLPSHRILANFIAELHRVFDELHFTYLEINPLVVSSNQLHVHILDVAAKLDQCAEYLFTNNAGWAPDGVPVEFPNPFGRTKTPEEEHISELDARTGASMKLSILNPKGRIWTMCAGGGASVIYADTVCGLGAADLANYGEYSGAPTEGQTYDYAKTILSLMTRGEPHPHGKVLIIGGGIANFTNVAATFKGIVRALLEFKEGLMHHKVHLYVRRAGPNYQEAGPLGIPIHVFGPETHMTAVVSMALGFREIPTMSVTEQPSATEALLNASMTPSVANTVNGTPESTCKDQLDNHPGVFTDQSRCIVWGLQAKAVQSMLDFDYASDRDKPSVAALVYPFGETRQLKVYWGAKEVFLPVFQDLKDAMVSHPDARILINFASLRVAYDVAMEAISESQLTCIAIIAEGIPENFTRALICRAKERNVLLIGPATVGGVKPGCFKIGNTGGMMDNILASRLYRPGR
;
A
#
# COMPACT_ATOMS: atom_id res chain seq x y z
N LEU A 1 -4.92 -26.01 18.13
CA LEU A 1 -5.73 -25.61 16.96
C LEU A 1 -7.00 -24.98 17.50
N GLY A 2 -7.00 -23.65 17.64
CA GLY A 2 -7.95 -22.89 18.48
C GLY A 2 -9.28 -22.58 17.79
N GLY A 3 -10.35 -22.55 18.58
CA GLY A 3 -11.60 -21.83 18.35
C GLY A 3 -12.30 -22.05 17.00
N PRO A 4 -12.22 -21.09 16.04
CA PRO A 4 -13.09 -21.04 14.85
C PRO A 4 -13.06 -22.32 14.06
N ILE A 5 -11.87 -22.87 13.89
CA ILE A 5 -11.66 -24.14 13.21
C ILE A 5 -12.35 -25.24 14.01
N ARG A 6 -12.17 -25.34 15.34
CA ARG A 6 -12.84 -26.37 16.14
C ARG A 6 -14.37 -26.26 16.13
N SER A 7 -14.93 -25.05 16.26
CA SER A 7 -16.37 -24.81 16.20
C SER A 7 -16.94 -25.04 14.80
N PHE A 8 -16.15 -24.77 13.75
CA PHE A 8 -16.40 -25.16 12.36
C PHE A 8 -16.41 -26.68 12.19
N LEU A 9 -15.39 -27.38 12.70
CA LEU A 9 -15.27 -28.83 12.66
C LEU A 9 -16.44 -29.49 13.42
N LEU A 10 -16.86 -28.90 14.55
CA LEU A 10 -18.01 -29.34 15.34
C LEU A 10 -19.35 -29.05 14.65
N TYR A 11 -19.53 -27.87 14.04
CA TYR A 11 -20.74 -27.50 13.30
C TYR A 11 -20.93 -28.37 12.06
N CYS A 12 -19.88 -28.60 11.28
CA CYS A 12 -19.93 -29.48 10.11
C CYS A 12 -20.14 -30.95 10.47
N SER A 13 -19.57 -31.40 11.60
CA SER A 13 -19.84 -32.74 12.14
C SER A 13 -21.32 -32.90 12.54
N ASN A 14 -21.96 -31.84 13.06
CA ASN A 14 -23.35 -31.88 13.54
C ASN A 14 -24.41 -31.68 12.43
N ILE A 15 -24.07 -31.02 11.31
CA ILE A 15 -24.98 -30.90 10.15
C ILE A 15 -25.13 -32.24 9.43
N ALA A 16 -24.08 -33.07 9.41
CA ALA A 16 -24.18 -34.42 8.87
C ALA A 16 -25.26 -35.27 9.59
N ASP A 17 -25.62 -34.90 10.82
CA ASP A 17 -26.56 -35.63 11.68
C ASP A 17 -28.00 -35.08 11.67
N THR A 18 -28.28 -33.94 11.02
CA THR A 18 -29.63 -33.34 11.05
C THR A 18 -30.16 -32.95 9.67
N GLU A 19 -31.19 -33.68 9.20
CA GLU A 19 -32.03 -33.28 8.07
C GLU A 19 -32.82 -32.00 8.43
N ARG A 20 -32.30 -30.82 8.13
CA ARG A 20 -33.11 -29.58 8.13
C ARG A 20 -33.67 -29.29 6.74
N LYS A 21 -34.98 -29.02 6.71
CA LYS A 21 -35.73 -28.55 5.54
C LYS A 21 -35.23 -27.16 5.10
N PRO A 22 -35.24 -26.85 3.79
CA PRO A 22 -34.86 -25.54 3.30
C PRO A 22 -35.98 -24.53 3.57
N GLU A 23 -35.69 -23.48 4.33
CA GLU A 23 -36.48 -22.26 4.32
C GLU A 23 -35.84 -21.24 3.39
N SER A 24 -36.70 -20.56 2.65
CA SER A 24 -36.43 -19.61 1.59
C SER A 24 -35.83 -18.31 2.12
N SER A 25 -34.73 -17.83 1.52
CA SER A 25 -34.70 -16.54 0.82
C SER A 25 -33.29 -16.18 0.33
N THR A 26 -33.26 -15.71 -0.92
CA THR A 26 -32.30 -14.75 -1.53
C THR A 26 -30.85 -15.20 -1.79
N ASN A 27 -30.55 -15.35 -3.08
CA ASN A 27 -29.24 -15.22 -3.76
C ASN A 27 -28.03 -15.89 -3.10
N CYS A 28 -27.95 -17.22 -3.24
CA CYS A 28 -26.70 -17.97 -3.26
C CYS A 28 -26.81 -19.10 -4.29
N MET A 29 -26.32 -18.88 -5.52
CA MET A 29 -26.01 -19.97 -6.46
C MET A 29 -24.57 -20.50 -6.25
N PRO A 30 -24.28 -21.19 -5.13
CA PRO A 30 -23.31 -22.30 -5.21
C PRO A 30 -23.83 -23.64 -4.65
N HIS A 31 -24.78 -23.63 -3.72
CA HIS A 31 -25.14 -24.84 -2.93
C HIS A 31 -25.80 -25.94 -3.78
N CYS A 32 -26.79 -25.57 -4.61
CA CYS A 32 -27.49 -26.54 -5.47
C CYS A 32 -26.62 -27.10 -6.61
N PHE A 33 -25.64 -26.32 -7.09
CA PHE A 33 -24.82 -26.70 -8.24
C PHE A 33 -23.73 -27.71 -7.86
N ILE A 34 -23.09 -27.54 -6.70
CA ILE A 34 -22.09 -28.48 -6.17
C ILE A 34 -22.74 -29.84 -5.86
N ILE A 35 -23.90 -29.84 -5.20
CA ILE A 35 -24.66 -31.06 -4.91
C ILE A 35 -25.05 -31.78 -6.21
N ALA A 36 -25.46 -31.06 -7.26
CA ALA A 36 -25.83 -31.62 -8.56
C ALA A 36 -24.64 -32.23 -9.33
N ILE A 37 -23.46 -31.62 -9.29
CA ILE A 37 -22.24 -32.15 -9.94
C ILE A 37 -21.78 -33.43 -9.25
N PHE A 38 -21.73 -33.46 -7.92
CA PHE A 38 -21.29 -34.66 -7.21
C PHE A 38 -22.29 -35.81 -7.26
N SER A 39 -23.59 -35.52 -7.35
CA SER A 39 -24.63 -36.55 -7.49
C SER A 39 -24.72 -37.15 -8.91
N SER A 40 -24.17 -36.50 -9.93
CA SER A 40 -24.20 -36.97 -11.33
C SER A 40 -22.98 -37.80 -11.75
N PHE A 41 -21.85 -37.71 -11.04
CA PHE A 41 -20.59 -38.37 -11.43
C PHE A 41 -20.25 -39.67 -10.67
N LEU A 42 -20.94 -40.00 -9.57
CA LEU A 42 -20.61 -41.15 -8.73
C LEU A 42 -21.85 -41.98 -8.36
N PHE A 43 -21.78 -43.30 -8.50
CA PHE A 43 -22.79 -44.26 -8.03
C PHE A 43 -23.25 -43.93 -6.59
N PRO A 44 -24.55 -44.06 -6.23
CA PRO A 44 -25.10 -43.48 -5.01
C PRO A 44 -24.82 -44.35 -3.79
N LEU A 45 -23.58 -44.33 -3.30
CA LEU A 45 -23.29 -44.79 -1.96
C LEU A 45 -23.66 -43.66 -0.97
N PRO A 46 -24.30 -43.96 0.17
CA PRO A 46 -24.66 -42.96 1.18
C PRO A 46 -23.49 -42.03 1.59
N SER A 47 -22.27 -42.56 1.57
CA SER A 47 -21.03 -41.82 1.82
C SER A 47 -20.78 -40.65 0.85
N HIS A 48 -21.19 -40.75 -0.42
CA HIS A 48 -21.00 -39.67 -1.40
C HIS A 48 -21.89 -38.47 -1.13
N ARG A 49 -23.13 -38.69 -0.67
CA ARG A 49 -24.06 -37.60 -0.33
C ARG A 49 -23.59 -36.81 0.88
N ILE A 50 -23.07 -37.52 1.89
CA ILE A 50 -22.49 -36.90 3.09
C ILE A 50 -21.25 -36.09 2.73
N LEU A 51 -20.36 -36.66 1.92
CA LEU A 51 -19.17 -35.95 1.47
C LEU A 51 -19.55 -34.69 0.65
N ALA A 52 -20.55 -34.77 -0.23
CA ALA A 52 -21.00 -33.62 -1.01
C ALA A 52 -21.58 -32.51 -0.11
N ASN A 53 -22.40 -32.87 0.88
CA ASN A 53 -22.94 -31.91 1.85
C ASN A 53 -21.81 -31.28 2.68
N PHE A 54 -20.86 -32.09 3.14
CA PHE A 54 -19.70 -31.61 3.89
C PHE A 54 -18.85 -30.62 3.07
N ILE A 55 -18.57 -30.92 1.80
CA ILE A 55 -17.82 -30.04 0.90
C ILE A 55 -18.56 -28.72 0.65
N ALA A 56 -19.88 -28.77 0.45
CA ALA A 56 -20.69 -27.56 0.24
C ALA A 56 -20.65 -26.65 1.48
N GLU A 57 -20.74 -27.22 2.68
CA GLU A 57 -20.65 -26.47 3.93
C GLU A 57 -19.22 -25.97 4.23
N LEU A 58 -18.21 -26.80 3.97
CA LEU A 58 -16.79 -26.43 4.04
C LEU A 58 -16.50 -25.22 3.15
N HIS A 59 -17.06 -25.18 1.93
CA HIS A 59 -16.93 -24.02 1.03
C HIS A 59 -17.65 -22.78 1.57
N ARG A 60 -18.87 -22.93 2.10
CA ARG A 60 -19.62 -21.81 2.69
C ARG A 60 -18.82 -21.14 3.82
N VAL A 61 -18.21 -21.94 4.69
CA VAL A 61 -17.39 -21.44 5.80
C VAL A 61 -16.05 -20.89 5.33
N PHE A 62 -15.43 -21.51 4.32
CA PHE A 62 -14.23 -20.97 3.69
C PHE A 62 -14.44 -19.51 3.23
N ASP A 63 -15.58 -19.23 2.60
CA ASP A 63 -15.94 -17.89 2.12
C ASP A 63 -16.32 -16.95 3.28
N GLU A 64 -17.24 -17.37 4.16
CA GLU A 64 -17.76 -16.55 5.26
C GLU A 64 -16.67 -16.11 6.25
N LEU A 65 -15.71 -16.98 6.55
CA LEU A 65 -14.61 -16.68 7.48
C LEU A 65 -13.37 -16.09 6.81
N HIS A 66 -13.44 -15.79 5.50
CA HIS A 66 -12.33 -15.20 4.74
C HIS A 66 -11.05 -16.06 4.75
N PHE A 67 -11.18 -17.37 4.51
CA PHE A 67 -10.02 -18.21 4.24
C PHE A 67 -9.44 -17.91 2.86
N THR A 68 -8.12 -17.99 2.77
CA THR A 68 -7.37 -17.95 1.49
C THR A 68 -6.80 -19.31 1.13
N TYR A 69 -6.68 -20.20 2.13
CA TYR A 69 -6.24 -21.57 1.97
C TYR A 69 -6.81 -22.45 3.08
N LEU A 70 -7.26 -23.65 2.72
CA LEU A 70 -7.75 -24.66 3.65
C LEU A 70 -7.51 -26.05 3.07
N GLU A 71 -6.69 -26.84 3.77
CA GLU A 71 -6.37 -28.22 3.46
C GLU A 71 -6.77 -29.11 4.64
N ILE A 72 -7.42 -30.24 4.33
CA ILE A 72 -7.73 -31.30 5.28
C ILE A 72 -7.13 -32.60 4.75
N ASN A 73 -6.14 -33.15 5.44
CA ASN A 73 -5.42 -34.34 4.96
C ASN A 73 -4.90 -35.25 6.10
N PRO A 74 -5.57 -36.38 6.42
CA PRO A 74 -6.69 -36.97 5.70
C PRO A 74 -8.07 -36.49 6.19
N LEU A 75 -9.02 -36.40 5.24
CA LEU A 75 -10.46 -36.39 5.52
C LEU A 75 -10.96 -37.84 5.56
N VAL A 76 -11.46 -38.29 6.71
CA VAL A 76 -11.87 -39.70 6.90
C VAL A 76 -13.38 -39.79 7.01
N VAL A 77 -13.99 -40.66 6.18
CA VAL A 77 -15.44 -40.95 6.23
C VAL A 77 -15.63 -42.38 6.71
N SER A 78 -16.25 -42.56 7.88
CA SER A 78 -16.47 -43.89 8.45
C SER A 78 -17.66 -44.60 7.78
N SER A 79 -17.46 -45.85 7.37
CA SER A 79 -18.50 -46.69 6.74
C SER A 79 -19.67 -47.03 7.66
N ASN A 80 -19.46 -46.93 8.98
CA ASN A 80 -20.37 -47.52 9.96
C ASN A 80 -21.29 -46.48 10.63
N GLN A 81 -20.96 -45.18 10.52
CA GLN A 81 -21.67 -44.14 11.27
C GLN A 81 -21.99 -42.87 10.46
N LEU A 82 -21.75 -42.83 9.15
CA LEU A 82 -22.06 -41.65 8.33
C LEU A 82 -21.40 -40.33 8.83
N HIS A 83 -20.38 -40.41 9.68
CA HIS A 83 -19.65 -39.27 10.22
C HIS A 83 -18.38 -38.96 9.43
N VAL A 84 -18.08 -37.66 9.34
CA VAL A 84 -16.85 -37.12 8.75
C VAL A 84 -15.88 -36.76 9.88
N HIS A 85 -14.68 -37.34 9.85
CA HIS A 85 -13.60 -37.07 10.79
C HIS A 85 -12.50 -36.26 10.10
N ILE A 86 -12.07 -35.19 10.76
CA ILE A 86 -11.04 -34.28 10.27
C ILE A 86 -9.82 -34.49 11.14
N LEU A 87 -8.82 -35.21 10.59
CA LEU A 87 -7.66 -35.66 11.36
C LEU A 87 -6.52 -34.63 11.36
N ASP A 88 -6.39 -33.85 10.29
CA ASP A 88 -5.39 -32.78 10.19
C ASP A 88 -5.94 -31.61 9.38
N VAL A 89 -5.49 -30.40 9.70
CA VAL A 89 -5.90 -29.16 9.03
C VAL A 89 -4.72 -28.20 8.92
N ALA A 90 -4.45 -27.74 7.70
CA ALA A 90 -3.61 -26.58 7.44
C ALA A 90 -4.46 -25.47 6.82
N ALA A 91 -4.32 -24.23 7.30
CA ALA A 91 -5.16 -23.13 6.83
C ALA A 91 -4.45 -21.78 6.86
N LYS A 92 -4.93 -20.85 6.03
CA LYS A 92 -4.56 -19.42 6.04
C LYS A 92 -5.82 -18.58 5.96
N LEU A 93 -5.86 -17.54 6.77
CA LEU A 93 -6.91 -16.52 6.78
C LEU A 93 -6.37 -15.23 6.17
N ASP A 94 -7.24 -14.48 5.51
CA ASP A 94 -6.94 -13.12 5.09
C ASP A 94 -7.03 -12.17 6.29
N GLN A 95 -5.89 -11.82 6.88
CA GLN A 95 -5.82 -10.93 8.04
C GLN A 95 -6.44 -9.55 7.78
N CYS A 96 -6.53 -9.08 6.53
CA CYS A 96 -7.20 -7.81 6.22
C CYS A 96 -8.69 -7.84 6.57
N ALA A 97 -9.30 -9.03 6.69
CA ALA A 97 -10.69 -9.22 7.08
C ALA A 97 -10.92 -9.15 8.61
N GLU A 98 -9.87 -9.07 9.44
CA GLU A 98 -9.97 -9.14 10.90
C GLU A 98 -10.99 -8.14 11.50
N TYR A 99 -11.05 -6.92 10.94
CA TYR A 99 -11.97 -5.87 11.39
C TYR A 99 -13.45 -6.23 11.22
N LEU A 100 -13.77 -7.17 10.31
CA LEU A 100 -15.13 -7.66 10.10
C LEU A 100 -15.59 -8.56 11.25
N PHE A 101 -14.64 -9.18 11.96
CA PHE A 101 -14.91 -10.19 12.98
C PHE A 101 -14.78 -9.67 14.42
N THR A 102 -14.29 -8.44 14.61
CA THR A 102 -14.11 -7.82 15.93
C THR A 102 -15.40 -7.80 16.75
N ASN A 103 -16.57 -7.72 16.10
CA ASN A 103 -17.88 -7.57 16.75
C ASN A 103 -18.79 -8.82 16.71
N ASN A 104 -18.41 -9.88 16.00
CA ASN A 104 -19.31 -11.03 15.76
C ASN A 104 -18.74 -12.39 16.21
N ALA A 105 -17.60 -12.40 16.90
CA ALA A 105 -16.94 -13.60 17.42
C ALA A 105 -16.62 -14.68 16.37
N GLY A 106 -16.74 -14.40 15.06
CA GLY A 106 -16.48 -15.36 14.00
C GLY A 106 -15.02 -15.85 14.01
N TRP A 107 -14.09 -14.97 14.41
CA TRP A 107 -12.69 -15.29 14.67
C TRP A 107 -12.38 -15.47 16.16
N ALA A 108 -13.39 -15.71 16.99
CA ALA A 108 -13.24 -15.91 18.44
C ALA A 108 -14.39 -16.75 19.05
N PRO A 109 -14.74 -17.93 18.51
CA PRO A 109 -15.95 -18.64 18.92
C PRO A 109 -15.88 -19.21 20.34
N ASP A 110 -14.67 -19.42 20.88
CA ASP A 110 -14.45 -19.86 22.26
C ASP A 110 -14.21 -18.65 23.19
N GLY A 111 -14.47 -17.43 22.71
CA GLY A 111 -14.13 -16.17 23.40
C GLY A 111 -12.65 -15.79 23.32
N VAL A 112 -11.84 -16.60 22.63
CA VAL A 112 -10.40 -16.37 22.43
C VAL A 112 -10.16 -15.97 20.96
N PRO A 113 -9.60 -14.78 20.68
CA PRO A 113 -9.26 -14.36 19.31
C PRO A 113 -8.33 -15.32 18.59
N VAL A 114 -8.43 -15.40 17.26
CA VAL A 114 -7.46 -16.10 16.42
C VAL A 114 -6.06 -15.53 16.62
N GLU A 115 -5.12 -16.41 16.92
CA GLU A 115 -3.69 -16.09 16.89
C GLU A 115 -3.07 -16.49 15.55
N PHE A 116 -2.21 -15.64 15.00
CA PHE A 116 -1.41 -15.94 13.82
C PHE A 116 -0.02 -16.42 14.24
N PRO A 117 0.23 -17.74 14.28
CA PRO A 117 1.49 -18.27 14.76
C PRO A 117 2.64 -17.93 13.80
N ASN A 118 3.84 -17.80 14.36
CA ASN A 118 5.05 -17.61 13.56
C ASN A 118 5.39 -18.89 12.77
N PRO A 119 6.11 -18.78 11.64
CA PRO A 119 6.68 -19.93 10.96
C PRO A 119 7.55 -20.77 11.90
N PHE A 120 7.56 -22.08 11.69
CA PHE A 120 8.41 -22.99 12.45
C PHE A 120 9.89 -22.54 12.41
N GLY A 121 10.56 -22.57 13.56
CA GLY A 121 11.95 -22.16 13.70
C GLY A 121 12.17 -20.66 13.95
N ARG A 122 11.12 -19.85 14.06
CA ARG A 122 11.22 -18.44 14.48
C ARG A 122 10.35 -18.16 15.70
N THR A 123 10.91 -17.42 16.65
CA THR A 123 10.19 -16.83 17.78
C THR A 123 10.27 -15.32 17.62
N LYS A 124 9.13 -14.63 17.65
CA LYS A 124 9.12 -13.17 17.67
C LYS A 124 9.87 -12.68 18.89
N THR A 125 10.79 -11.78 18.64
CA THR A 125 11.45 -11.00 19.70
C THR A 125 10.47 -9.98 20.28
N PRO A 126 10.69 -9.53 21.53
CA PRO A 126 9.88 -8.45 22.12
C PRO A 126 9.83 -7.19 21.24
N GLU A 127 10.91 -6.92 20.50
CA GLU A 127 11.00 -5.79 19.58
C GLU A 127 10.16 -5.97 18.33
N GLU A 128 10.13 -7.17 17.73
CA GLU A 128 9.25 -7.46 16.60
C GLU A 128 7.77 -7.40 17.00
N GLU A 129 7.44 -7.85 18.21
CA GLU A 129 6.09 -7.74 18.78
C GLU A 129 5.71 -6.28 19.01
N HIS A 130 6.59 -5.47 19.61
CA HIS A 130 6.36 -4.04 19.80
C HIS A 130 6.06 -3.30 18.49
N ILE A 131 6.84 -3.57 17.42
CA ILE A 131 6.59 -2.97 16.10
C ILE A 131 5.28 -3.48 15.49
N SER A 132 4.96 -4.78 15.66
CA SER A 132 3.68 -5.35 15.21
C SER A 132 2.48 -4.69 15.88
N GLU A 133 2.57 -4.33 17.16
CA GLU A 133 1.53 -3.57 17.85
C GLU A 133 1.44 -2.11 17.39
N LEU A 134 2.59 -1.49 17.10
CA LEU A 134 2.64 -0.13 16.58
C LEU A 134 1.92 -0.04 15.23
N ASP A 135 2.20 -1.00 14.34
CA ASP A 135 1.56 -1.18 13.03
C ASP A 135 0.04 -1.36 13.15
N ALA A 136 -0.43 -2.22 14.04
CA ALA A 136 -1.86 -2.46 14.26
C ALA A 136 -2.65 -1.23 14.76
N ARG A 137 -1.97 -0.25 15.37
CA ARG A 137 -2.58 0.98 15.90
C ARG A 137 -2.53 2.17 14.93
N THR A 138 -2.05 1.98 13.71
CA THR A 138 -1.90 3.07 12.73
C THR A 138 -2.45 2.71 11.35
N GLY A 139 -2.75 3.75 10.55
CA GLY A 139 -2.99 3.59 9.11
C GLY A 139 -1.72 3.64 8.26
N ALA A 140 -0.56 3.89 8.87
CA ALA A 140 0.75 3.72 8.25
C ALA A 140 1.18 2.24 8.35
N SER A 141 2.16 1.81 7.56
CA SER A 141 2.73 0.47 7.68
C SER A 141 4.09 0.53 8.36
N MET A 142 4.34 -0.38 9.29
CA MET A 142 5.61 -0.54 10.00
C MET A 142 5.92 -2.02 10.20
N LYS A 143 6.99 -2.50 9.58
CA LYS A 143 7.40 -3.91 9.66
C LYS A 143 8.84 -4.01 10.15
N LEU A 144 9.10 -5.01 10.99
CA LEU A 144 10.44 -5.37 11.44
C LEU A 144 10.56 -6.90 11.53
N SER A 145 11.67 -7.42 11.04
CA SER A 145 12.07 -8.82 11.17
C SER A 145 13.57 -8.86 11.42
N ILE A 146 13.98 -9.51 12.51
CA ILE A 146 15.38 -9.63 12.90
C ILE A 146 15.94 -10.91 12.27
N LEU A 147 16.94 -10.76 11.40
CA LEU A 147 17.54 -11.85 10.65
C LEU A 147 18.80 -12.37 11.35
N ASN A 148 19.68 -11.45 11.73
CA ASN A 148 20.93 -11.74 12.43
C ASN A 148 21.19 -10.62 13.45
N PRO A 149 20.84 -10.79 14.74
CA PRO A 149 21.02 -9.77 15.76
C PRO A 149 22.47 -9.29 15.93
N LYS A 150 23.45 -10.13 15.55
CA LYS A 150 24.89 -9.81 15.60
C LYS A 150 25.40 -9.13 14.32
N GLY A 151 24.55 -9.02 13.31
CA GLY A 151 24.91 -8.46 12.01
C GLY A 151 25.32 -7.00 12.10
N ARG A 152 26.30 -6.61 11.28
CA ARG A 152 26.79 -5.23 11.24
C ARG A 152 25.94 -4.30 10.39
N ILE A 153 25.16 -4.80 9.44
CA ILE A 153 24.41 -3.98 8.48
C ILE A 153 22.96 -3.88 8.93
N TRP A 154 22.55 -2.69 9.32
CA TRP A 154 21.19 -2.39 9.75
C TRP A 154 20.51 -1.48 8.72
N THR A 155 19.23 -1.73 8.46
CA THR A 155 18.43 -0.94 7.52
C THR A 155 17.21 -0.34 8.19
N MET A 156 16.95 0.93 7.89
CA MET A 156 15.73 1.65 8.26
C MET A 156 15.19 2.32 6.99
N CYS A 157 14.57 1.50 6.14
CA CYS A 157 14.11 1.90 4.81
C CYS A 157 12.64 2.35 4.85
N ALA A 158 12.28 3.32 4.01
CA ALA A 158 10.88 3.67 3.82
C ALA A 158 10.30 3.21 2.49
N GLY A 159 9.11 2.61 2.59
CA GLY A 159 8.41 1.95 1.50
C GLY A 159 8.83 0.50 1.33
N GLY A 160 7.85 -0.41 1.34
CA GLY A 160 8.08 -1.84 1.15
C GLY A 160 8.83 -2.20 -0.14
N GLY A 161 8.55 -1.53 -1.26
CA GLY A 161 9.30 -1.74 -2.49
C GLY A 161 10.77 -1.34 -2.38
N ALA A 162 11.05 -0.21 -1.70
CA ALA A 162 12.41 0.24 -1.51
C ALA A 162 13.17 -0.68 -0.54
N SER A 163 12.56 -1.10 0.57
CA SER A 163 13.21 -1.99 1.54
C SER A 163 13.66 -3.30 0.92
N VAL A 164 12.87 -3.89 0.02
CA VAL A 164 13.27 -5.08 -0.75
C VAL A 164 14.48 -4.77 -1.63
N ILE A 165 14.46 -3.67 -2.39
CA ILE A 165 15.58 -3.31 -3.28
C ILE A 165 16.88 -3.03 -2.49
N TYR A 166 16.78 -2.40 -1.31
CA TYR A 166 17.94 -2.23 -0.43
C TYR A 166 18.46 -3.58 0.08
N ALA A 167 17.57 -4.48 0.54
CA ALA A 167 17.95 -5.82 0.99
C ALA A 167 18.61 -6.63 -0.14
N ASP A 168 18.04 -6.61 -1.35
CA ASP A 168 18.58 -7.26 -2.54
C ASP A 168 19.97 -6.72 -2.88
N THR A 169 20.17 -5.40 -2.77
CA THR A 169 21.49 -4.79 -3.03
C THR A 169 22.52 -5.23 -1.98
N VAL A 170 22.13 -5.27 -0.71
CA VAL A 170 23.02 -5.74 0.38
C VAL A 170 23.41 -7.20 0.15
N CYS A 171 22.43 -8.07 -0.10
CA CYS A 171 22.65 -9.49 -0.36
C CYS A 171 23.46 -9.72 -1.65
N GLY A 172 23.15 -8.99 -2.71
CA GLY A 172 23.81 -9.10 -4.02
C GLY A 172 25.28 -8.65 -4.00
N LEU A 173 25.66 -7.78 -3.07
CA LEU A 173 27.05 -7.42 -2.80
C LEU A 173 27.77 -8.44 -1.88
N GLY A 174 27.16 -9.60 -1.64
CA GLY A 174 27.76 -10.72 -0.90
C GLY A 174 27.74 -10.55 0.62
N ALA A 175 26.96 -9.59 1.15
CA ALA A 175 26.93 -9.35 2.59
C ALA A 175 25.93 -10.29 3.28
N ALA A 176 26.44 -11.37 3.87
CA ALA A 176 25.66 -12.26 4.74
C ALA A 176 25.30 -11.63 6.10
N ASP A 177 25.74 -10.39 6.35
CA ASP A 177 25.73 -9.73 7.65
C ASP A 177 24.60 -8.70 7.82
N LEU A 178 23.52 -8.87 7.04
CA LEU A 178 22.28 -8.11 7.16
C LEU A 178 21.57 -8.49 8.46
N ALA A 179 21.39 -7.50 9.33
CA ALA A 179 20.87 -7.74 10.67
C ALA A 179 19.34 -7.81 10.72
N ASN A 180 18.66 -6.98 9.92
CA ASN A 180 17.21 -6.88 9.92
C ASN A 180 16.65 -6.67 8.50
N TYR A 181 15.39 -7.03 8.34
CA TYR A 181 14.54 -6.61 7.24
C TYR A 181 13.34 -5.87 7.82
N GLY A 182 12.96 -4.75 7.22
CA GLY A 182 11.85 -3.95 7.71
C GLY A 182 11.64 -2.70 6.89
N GLU A 183 10.47 -2.10 7.08
CA GLU A 183 10.11 -0.87 6.42
C GLU A 183 9.19 -0.02 7.28
N TYR A 184 9.08 1.24 6.92
CA TYR A 184 7.98 2.10 7.34
C TYR A 184 7.42 2.88 6.14
N SER A 185 6.11 2.97 6.01
CA SER A 185 5.44 3.64 4.88
C SER A 185 4.04 4.11 5.25
N GLY A 186 3.28 4.67 4.30
CA GLY A 186 1.94 5.19 4.60
C GLY A 186 1.90 6.50 5.41
N ALA A 187 3.01 7.26 5.41
CA ALA A 187 3.15 8.56 6.11
C ALA A 187 2.95 8.49 7.64
N PRO A 188 3.80 7.74 8.37
CA PRO A 188 3.74 7.71 9.83
C PRO A 188 4.07 9.08 10.44
N THR A 189 3.60 9.29 11.66
CA THR A 189 3.85 10.49 12.45
C THR A 189 5.30 10.54 12.96
N GLU A 190 5.72 11.71 13.46
CA GLU A 190 7.02 11.87 14.12
C GLU A 190 7.19 10.89 15.30
N GLY A 191 6.17 10.76 16.15
CA GLY A 191 6.20 9.87 17.31
C GLY A 191 6.38 8.41 16.93
N GLN A 192 5.59 7.95 15.95
CA GLN A 192 5.69 6.58 15.42
C GLN A 192 7.05 6.30 14.80
N THR A 193 7.57 7.24 14.00
CA THR A 193 8.89 7.08 13.38
C THR A 193 10.00 7.06 14.43
N TYR A 194 9.87 7.86 15.49
CA TYR A 194 10.79 7.84 16.63
C TYR A 194 10.76 6.49 17.35
N ASP A 195 9.58 5.92 17.65
CA ASP A 195 9.48 4.63 18.35
C ASP A 195 10.08 3.48 17.50
N TYR A 196 9.82 3.51 16.19
CA TYR A 196 10.43 2.58 15.24
C TYR A 196 11.96 2.71 15.21
N ALA A 197 12.47 3.94 15.06
CA ALA A 197 13.90 4.22 15.02
C ALA A 197 14.58 3.83 16.34
N LYS A 198 14.00 4.20 17.48
CA LYS A 198 14.47 3.83 18.82
C LYS A 198 14.62 2.33 18.98
N THR A 199 13.68 1.55 18.46
CA THR A 199 13.73 0.08 18.52
C THR A 199 14.94 -0.47 17.76
N ILE A 200 15.18 0.00 16.54
CA ILE A 200 16.35 -0.38 15.74
C ILE A 200 17.66 0.05 16.41
N LEU A 201 17.73 1.30 16.89
CA LEU A 201 18.93 1.83 17.53
C LEU A 201 19.26 1.04 18.82
N SER A 202 18.24 0.73 19.62
CA SER A 202 18.37 -0.13 20.81
C SER A 202 18.93 -1.51 20.46
N LEU A 203 18.43 -2.15 19.40
CA LEU A 203 18.90 -3.46 18.97
C LEU A 203 20.37 -3.41 18.48
N MET A 204 20.72 -2.42 17.67
CA MET A 204 22.06 -2.35 17.07
C MET A 204 23.15 -1.92 18.06
N THR A 205 22.80 -1.29 19.18
CA THR A 205 23.75 -0.90 20.24
C THR A 205 23.78 -1.88 21.43
N ARG A 206 23.35 -3.13 21.25
CA ARG A 206 23.49 -4.20 22.26
C ARG A 206 24.80 -4.97 22.09
N GLY A 207 25.27 -5.49 23.23
CA GLY A 207 26.40 -6.41 23.32
C GLY A 207 27.76 -5.72 23.09
N GLU A 208 28.75 -6.53 22.74
CA GLU A 208 30.09 -6.04 22.43
C GLU A 208 30.15 -5.36 21.06
N PRO A 209 30.99 -4.31 20.90
CA PRO A 209 31.22 -3.69 19.61
C PRO A 209 31.70 -4.69 18.54
N HIS A 210 31.13 -4.58 17.35
CA HIS A 210 31.59 -5.37 16.21
C HIS A 210 32.99 -4.91 15.77
N PRO A 211 33.95 -5.80 15.46
CA PRO A 211 35.34 -5.42 15.16
C PRO A 211 35.48 -4.41 14.02
N HIS A 212 34.60 -4.50 13.02
CA HIS A 212 34.55 -3.61 11.85
C HIS A 212 33.55 -2.45 11.98
N GLY A 213 33.11 -2.16 13.20
CA GLY A 213 31.96 -1.27 13.44
C GLY A 213 30.68 -1.78 12.80
N LYS A 214 29.62 -0.96 12.87
CA LYS A 214 28.32 -1.24 12.27
C LYS A 214 27.92 -0.12 11.30
N VAL A 215 26.95 -0.42 10.44
CA VAL A 215 26.42 0.51 9.45
C VAL A 215 24.92 0.59 9.64
N LEU A 216 24.37 1.81 9.60
CA LEU A 216 22.93 2.06 9.52
C LEU A 216 22.60 2.74 8.20
N ILE A 217 21.81 2.07 7.37
CA ILE A 217 21.33 2.58 6.08
C ILE A 217 19.90 3.11 6.27
N ILE A 218 19.74 4.43 6.17
CA ILE A 218 18.45 5.13 6.24
C ILE A 218 18.05 5.51 4.83
N GLY A 219 17.37 4.60 4.15
CA GLY A 219 17.09 4.67 2.72
C GLY A 219 15.61 4.91 2.39
N GLY A 220 15.33 5.24 1.13
CA GLY A 220 13.98 5.20 0.57
C GLY A 220 13.93 5.62 -0.89
N GLY A 221 12.79 5.31 -1.53
CA GLY A 221 12.40 5.95 -2.79
C GLY A 221 12.05 7.43 -2.61
N ILE A 222 11.71 8.12 -3.70
CA ILE A 222 11.16 9.49 -3.61
C ILE A 222 9.72 9.38 -3.11
N ALA A 223 9.44 9.92 -1.92
CA ALA A 223 8.13 9.79 -1.31
C ALA A 223 7.07 10.62 -2.04
N ASN A 224 5.89 10.04 -2.26
CA ASN A 224 4.76 10.74 -2.87
C ASN A 224 4.03 11.65 -1.85
N PHE A 225 3.73 11.15 -0.65
CA PHE A 225 2.92 11.88 0.35
C PHE A 225 3.49 11.87 1.77
N THR A 226 4.50 11.06 2.05
CA THR A 226 5.15 11.06 3.36
C THR A 226 5.92 12.36 3.56
N ASN A 227 5.66 13.04 4.69
CA ASN A 227 6.41 14.22 5.10
C ASN A 227 7.79 13.79 5.60
N VAL A 228 8.82 14.01 4.78
CA VAL A 228 10.18 13.57 5.10
C VAL A 228 10.70 14.31 6.33
N ALA A 229 10.46 15.62 6.46
CA ALA A 229 10.88 16.37 7.65
C ALA A 229 10.26 15.81 8.96
N ALA A 230 8.97 15.49 8.98
CA ALA A 230 8.33 14.95 10.18
C ALA A 230 8.90 13.58 10.58
N THR A 231 9.08 12.68 9.60
CA THR A 231 9.69 11.36 9.86
C THR A 231 11.15 11.48 10.27
N PHE A 232 11.92 12.37 9.63
CA PHE A 232 13.32 12.60 9.99
C PHE A 232 13.49 13.27 11.35
N LYS A 233 12.57 14.15 11.77
CA LYS A 233 12.57 14.69 13.14
C LYS A 233 12.48 13.57 14.18
N GLY A 234 11.62 12.57 13.96
CA GLY A 234 11.51 11.40 14.82
C GLY A 234 12.80 10.58 14.86
N ILE A 235 13.41 10.34 13.68
CA ILE A 235 14.70 9.64 13.57
C ILE A 235 15.82 10.41 14.27
N VAL A 236 15.94 11.71 14.00
CA VAL A 236 16.95 12.59 14.61
C VAL A 236 16.82 12.58 16.13
N ARG A 237 15.59 12.67 16.65
CA ARG A 237 15.33 12.57 18.10
C ARG A 237 15.86 11.26 18.68
N ALA A 238 15.62 10.13 18.01
CA ALA A 238 16.14 8.83 18.44
C ALA A 238 17.68 8.74 18.31
N LEU A 239 18.27 9.29 17.24
CA LEU A 239 19.72 9.31 17.04
C LEU A 239 20.45 10.12 18.12
N LEU A 240 19.86 11.24 18.55
CA LEU A 240 20.40 12.07 19.63
C LEU A 240 20.36 11.33 20.98
N GLU A 241 19.27 10.61 21.26
CA GLU A 241 19.13 9.80 22.47
C GLU A 241 20.16 8.65 22.52
N PHE A 242 20.42 7.99 21.40
CA PHE A 242 21.33 6.85 21.32
C PHE A 242 22.78 7.22 20.93
N LYS A 243 23.11 8.52 20.90
CA LYS A 243 24.40 9.02 20.40
C LYS A 243 25.62 8.33 21.02
N GLU A 244 25.66 8.20 22.34
CA GLU A 244 26.79 7.58 23.03
C GLU A 244 26.94 6.10 22.66
N GLY A 245 25.83 5.36 22.61
CA GLY A 245 25.81 3.96 22.18
C GLY A 245 26.27 3.79 20.73
N LEU A 246 25.86 4.69 19.84
CA LEU A 246 26.27 4.69 18.43
C LEU A 246 27.77 4.97 18.26
N MET A 247 28.34 5.90 19.04
CA MET A 247 29.77 6.15 19.04
C MET A 247 30.57 4.96 19.60
N HIS A 248 30.13 4.38 20.71
CA HIS A 248 30.76 3.20 21.33
C HIS A 248 30.82 2.01 20.34
N HIS A 249 29.74 1.79 19.58
CA HIS A 249 29.66 0.71 18.59
C HIS A 249 30.26 1.07 17.21
N LYS A 250 30.89 2.26 17.07
CA LYS A 250 31.48 2.76 15.82
C LYS A 250 30.50 2.68 14.65
N VAL A 251 29.29 3.20 14.86
CA VAL A 251 28.23 3.18 13.84
C VAL A 251 28.45 4.28 12.82
N HIS A 252 28.43 3.91 11.54
CA HIS A 252 28.43 4.84 10.40
C HIS A 252 27.05 4.91 9.76
N LEU A 253 26.51 6.11 9.57
CA LEU A 253 25.19 6.34 9.01
C LEU A 253 25.27 6.74 7.55
N TYR A 254 24.43 6.12 6.72
CA TYR A 254 24.27 6.45 5.32
C TYR A 254 22.80 6.74 5.03
N VAL A 255 22.51 7.99 4.68
CA VAL A 255 21.16 8.47 4.46
C VAL A 255 20.98 8.77 2.98
N ARG A 256 19.99 8.12 2.34
CA ARG A 256 19.51 8.50 1.01
C ARG A 256 18.01 8.70 1.08
N ARG A 257 17.58 9.96 1.06
CA ARG A 257 16.17 10.31 1.15
C ARG A 257 15.82 11.48 0.25
N ALA A 258 14.65 11.39 -0.37
CA ALA A 258 14.08 12.44 -1.20
C ALA A 258 12.55 12.45 -1.02
N GLY A 259 11.95 13.64 -1.10
CA GLY A 259 10.52 13.87 -0.89
C GLY A 259 10.27 15.16 -0.09
N PRO A 260 9.01 15.47 0.26
CA PRO A 260 8.64 16.73 0.91
C PRO A 260 9.50 17.10 2.12
N ASN A 261 10.21 18.25 2.04
CA ASN A 261 11.03 18.84 3.10
C ASN A 261 12.29 18.03 3.53
N TYR A 262 12.93 17.31 2.60
CA TYR A 262 14.12 16.49 2.91
C TYR A 262 15.38 17.31 3.28
N GLN A 263 15.40 18.62 3.00
CA GLN A 263 16.57 19.50 3.17
C GLN A 263 16.81 19.96 4.63
N GLU A 264 15.91 19.68 5.57
CA GLU A 264 15.92 20.26 6.93
C GLU A 264 16.81 19.52 7.97
N ALA A 265 17.74 18.66 7.56
CA ALA A 265 18.55 17.87 8.50
C ALA A 265 19.79 18.64 9.02
N GLY A 266 19.84 18.91 10.33
CA GLY A 266 20.98 19.57 11.01
C GLY A 266 22.12 18.62 11.44
N PRO A 267 23.27 19.15 11.90
CA PRO A 267 24.43 18.35 12.31
C PRO A 267 24.19 17.59 13.64
N LEU A 268 24.53 16.29 13.68
CA LEU A 268 24.24 15.39 14.82
C LEU A 268 25.47 14.97 15.65
N GLY A 269 26.69 15.22 15.14
CA GLY A 269 27.94 14.81 15.80
C GLY A 269 28.15 13.29 15.83
N ILE A 270 27.59 12.57 14.84
CA ILE A 270 27.81 11.14 14.56
C ILE A 270 28.27 11.06 13.09
N PRO A 271 29.18 10.14 12.70
CA PRO A 271 29.57 9.97 11.29
C PRO A 271 28.34 9.67 10.41
N ILE A 272 27.91 10.67 9.65
CA ILE A 272 26.71 10.62 8.82
C ILE A 272 27.03 11.13 7.41
N HIS A 273 26.62 10.37 6.40
CA HIS A 273 26.70 10.73 5.00
C HIS A 273 25.28 10.89 4.46
N VAL A 274 24.93 12.09 4.02
CA VAL A 274 23.57 12.43 3.56
C VAL A 274 23.57 12.70 2.06
N PHE A 275 22.64 12.06 1.37
CA PHE A 275 22.47 12.11 -0.08
C PHE A 275 21.02 12.38 -0.46
N GLY A 276 20.81 13.21 -1.47
CA GLY A 276 19.51 13.62 -1.96
C GLY A 276 19.03 12.83 -3.19
N PRO A 277 18.05 13.37 -3.94
CA PRO A 277 17.48 12.72 -5.12
C PRO A 277 18.48 12.55 -6.28
N GLU A 278 19.53 13.37 -6.34
CA GLU A 278 20.60 13.31 -7.34
C GLU A 278 21.43 12.01 -7.25
N THR A 279 21.45 11.39 -6.07
CA THR A 279 22.15 10.13 -5.84
C THR A 279 21.22 8.95 -6.11
N HIS A 280 21.71 7.96 -6.88
CA HIS A 280 20.98 6.72 -7.14
C HIS A 280 20.56 6.05 -5.84
N MET A 281 19.33 5.51 -5.78
CA MET A 281 18.71 5.03 -4.54
C MET A 281 19.63 4.08 -3.76
N THR A 282 20.20 3.08 -4.42
CA THR A 282 21.01 2.05 -3.78
C THR A 282 22.51 2.37 -3.71
N ALA A 283 22.96 3.52 -4.23
CA ALA A 283 24.39 3.84 -4.27
C ALA A 283 25.01 3.92 -2.87
N VAL A 284 24.22 4.32 -1.87
CA VAL A 284 24.64 4.38 -0.47
C VAL A 284 24.97 3.01 0.11
N VAL A 285 24.39 1.93 -0.42
CA VAL A 285 24.75 0.56 0.00
C VAL A 285 26.18 0.26 -0.42
N SER A 286 26.53 0.51 -1.69
CA SER A 286 27.88 0.30 -2.21
C SER A 286 28.91 1.19 -1.49
N MET A 287 28.55 2.44 -1.17
CA MET A 287 29.40 3.33 -0.38
C MET A 287 29.63 2.79 1.04
N ALA A 288 28.55 2.35 1.70
CA ALA A 288 28.62 1.84 3.06
C ALA A 288 29.41 0.54 3.21
N LEU A 289 29.46 -0.26 2.15
CA LEU A 289 30.23 -1.49 2.08
C LEU A 289 31.64 -1.31 1.49
N GLY A 290 32.02 -0.08 1.12
CA GLY A 290 33.35 0.24 0.61
C GLY A 290 33.60 -0.15 -0.85
N PHE A 291 32.57 -0.51 -1.61
CA PHE A 291 32.68 -0.80 -3.04
C PHE A 291 32.68 0.46 -3.91
N ARG A 292 32.30 1.61 -3.35
CA ARG A 292 32.28 2.91 -4.03
C ARG A 292 32.78 4.00 -3.09
N GLU A 293 33.60 4.91 -3.63
CA GLU A 293 34.04 6.08 -2.87
C GLU A 293 32.88 7.03 -2.57
N ILE A 294 32.96 7.68 -1.41
CA ILE A 294 32.00 8.69 -0.99
C ILE A 294 32.34 10.00 -1.72
N PRO A 295 31.41 10.55 -2.54
CA PRO A 295 31.63 11.83 -3.19
C PRO A 295 31.92 12.92 -2.16
N THR A 296 32.98 13.69 -2.37
CA THR A 296 33.28 14.87 -1.56
C THR A 296 32.33 15.99 -1.99
N MET A 297 31.20 16.17 -1.30
CA MET A 297 30.29 17.26 -1.65
C MET A 297 30.82 18.61 -1.13
N SER A 298 30.98 19.58 -2.04
CA SER A 298 30.96 21.00 -1.70
C SER A 298 29.53 21.39 -1.36
N VAL A 299 29.28 21.90 -0.15
CA VAL A 299 28.00 22.47 0.25
C VAL A 299 27.62 23.55 -0.78
N THR A 300 26.67 23.26 -1.65
CA THR A 300 26.16 24.23 -2.63
C THR A 300 24.71 24.45 -2.29
N GLU A 301 24.38 25.66 -1.82
CA GLU A 301 23.01 26.12 -1.59
C GLU A 301 22.24 26.01 -2.91
N GLN A 302 21.15 25.23 -2.92
CA GLN A 302 20.22 25.18 -4.05
C GLN A 302 19.19 26.32 -3.87
N PRO A 303 18.85 27.06 -4.95
CA PRO A 303 17.94 28.20 -4.87
C PRO A 303 16.51 27.77 -4.51
N SER A 304 15.77 28.68 -3.88
CA SER A 304 14.40 28.43 -3.44
C SER A 304 13.45 28.21 -4.63
N ALA A 305 12.35 27.49 -4.42
CA ALA A 305 11.33 27.22 -5.45
C ALA A 305 10.78 28.50 -6.11
N THR A 306 10.84 29.64 -5.42
CA THR A 306 10.44 30.95 -5.93
C THR A 306 11.41 31.49 -6.99
N GLU A 307 12.71 31.22 -6.85
CA GLU A 307 13.75 31.65 -7.80
C GLU A 307 13.79 30.78 -9.06
N ALA A 308 13.47 29.48 -8.93
CA ALA A 308 13.32 28.58 -10.08
C ALA A 308 12.13 29.00 -10.99
N LEU A 309 11.05 29.52 -10.39
CA LEU A 309 9.88 30.04 -11.12
C LEU A 309 10.19 31.36 -11.87
N LEU A 310 11.01 32.23 -11.26
CA LEU A 310 11.44 33.50 -11.85
C LEU A 310 12.46 33.30 -12.99
N ASN A 311 13.34 32.31 -12.88
CA ASN A 311 14.32 32.03 -13.94
C ASN A 311 13.72 31.31 -15.15
N ALA A 312 12.64 30.54 -14.98
CA ALA A 312 11.92 29.91 -16.08
C ALA A 312 11.11 30.90 -16.94
N SER A 313 10.87 32.11 -16.45
CA SER A 313 10.04 33.14 -17.10
C SER A 313 10.86 34.22 -17.84
N MET A 314 12.20 34.13 -17.89
CA MET A 314 13.07 35.23 -18.38
C MET A 314 14.00 34.89 -19.57
N THR A 315 13.77 33.81 -20.33
CA THR A 315 14.55 33.57 -21.57
C THR A 315 13.71 33.76 -22.84
N PRO A 316 13.99 34.77 -23.68
CA PRO A 316 13.49 34.82 -25.05
C PRO A 316 14.38 34.00 -26.00
N SER A 317 13.72 33.09 -26.74
CA SER A 317 13.93 32.64 -28.13
C SER A 317 15.35 32.38 -28.67
N VAL A 318 15.58 31.22 -29.33
CA VAL A 318 16.07 31.14 -30.74
C VAL A 318 15.63 29.80 -31.36
N ALA A 319 14.92 29.86 -32.49
CA ALA A 319 14.65 28.71 -33.35
C ALA A 319 15.90 28.41 -34.21
N ASN A 320 16.52 27.26 -34.01
CA ASN A 320 17.55 26.74 -34.91
C ASN A 320 16.95 25.65 -35.80
N THR A 321 16.72 26.02 -37.05
CA THR A 321 16.37 25.12 -38.15
C THR A 321 17.57 24.24 -38.49
N VAL A 322 17.47 22.94 -38.21
CA VAL A 322 18.42 21.94 -38.75
C VAL A 322 17.64 21.00 -39.64
N ASN A 323 17.89 21.14 -40.96
CA ASN A 323 17.42 20.23 -41.98
C ASN A 323 18.15 18.89 -41.86
N GLY A 324 17.40 17.82 -41.58
CA GLY A 324 17.85 16.43 -41.68
C GLY A 324 16.77 15.61 -42.38
N THR A 325 17.16 14.96 -43.48
CA THR A 325 16.33 14.16 -44.40
C THR A 325 15.77 12.88 -43.76
N PRO A 326 14.70 12.28 -44.35
CA PRO A 326 13.81 11.35 -43.68
C PRO A 326 14.18 9.88 -43.94
N GLU A 327 14.41 9.08 -42.90
CA GLU A 327 14.46 7.62 -43.06
C GLU A 327 13.71 6.83 -41.96
N SER A 328 12.83 5.97 -42.47
CA SER A 328 12.21 4.77 -41.92
C SER A 328 11.18 4.91 -40.79
N THR A 329 9.92 4.85 -41.20
CA THR A 329 8.73 4.60 -40.41
C THR A 329 8.70 3.15 -39.88
N CYS A 330 8.91 2.95 -38.58
CA CYS A 330 8.25 1.85 -37.87
C CYS A 330 6.89 2.35 -37.38
N LYS A 331 5.84 2.04 -38.16
CA LYS A 331 4.46 2.14 -37.70
C LYS A 331 4.19 0.92 -36.82
N ASP A 332 4.53 1.02 -35.54
CA ASP A 332 3.98 0.08 -34.56
C ASP A 332 2.56 0.51 -34.20
N GLN A 333 1.70 -0.50 -34.23
CA GLN A 333 0.26 -0.42 -34.07
C GLN A 333 -0.07 0.24 -32.73
N LEU A 334 -0.54 1.49 -32.80
CA LEU A 334 -1.05 2.23 -31.66
C LEU A 334 -2.28 1.50 -31.12
N ASP A 335 -2.17 1.00 -29.89
CA ASP A 335 -3.24 0.36 -29.13
C ASP A 335 -4.56 1.11 -29.27
N ASN A 336 -5.60 0.39 -29.67
CA ASN A 336 -6.92 0.92 -30.02
C ASN A 336 -7.77 1.30 -28.79
N HIS A 337 -7.13 1.64 -27.66
CA HIS A 337 -7.79 2.22 -26.50
C HIS A 337 -7.59 3.74 -26.53
N PRO A 338 -8.64 4.56 -26.73
CA PRO A 338 -8.53 5.99 -26.49
C PRO A 338 -8.00 6.17 -25.06
N GLY A 339 -6.90 6.90 -24.92
CA GLY A 339 -6.16 6.96 -23.66
C GLY A 339 -7.08 7.30 -22.47
N VAL A 340 -7.03 6.47 -21.43
CA VAL A 340 -7.91 6.54 -20.24
C VAL A 340 -7.89 7.93 -19.58
N PHE A 341 -6.74 8.59 -19.61
CA PHE A 341 -6.53 9.92 -19.06
C PHE A 341 -6.13 10.90 -20.16
N THR A 342 -6.76 12.07 -20.18
CA THR A 342 -6.48 13.17 -21.11
C THR A 342 -6.39 14.49 -20.33
N ASP A 343 -5.97 15.55 -21.01
CA ASP A 343 -6.03 16.94 -20.52
C ASP A 343 -7.47 17.41 -20.18
N GLN A 344 -8.48 16.73 -20.70
CA GLN A 344 -9.90 16.96 -20.39
C GLN A 344 -10.45 16.04 -19.29
N SER A 345 -9.63 15.14 -18.72
CA SER A 345 -10.09 14.22 -17.68
C SER A 345 -10.49 14.95 -16.41
N ARG A 346 -11.72 14.67 -15.95
CA ARG A 346 -12.33 15.24 -14.76
C ARG A 346 -12.68 14.14 -13.76
N CYS A 347 -12.48 14.40 -12.48
CA CYS A 347 -12.70 13.43 -11.42
C CYS A 347 -13.51 13.97 -10.24
N ILE A 348 -14.18 13.06 -9.56
CA ILE A 348 -14.73 13.26 -8.21
C ILE A 348 -13.76 12.62 -7.21
N VAL A 349 -13.52 13.29 -6.08
CA VAL A 349 -12.68 12.76 -5.00
C VAL A 349 -13.56 12.38 -3.83
N TRP A 350 -13.57 11.10 -3.45
CA TRP A 350 -14.23 10.66 -2.23
C TRP A 350 -13.28 10.87 -1.04
N GLY A 351 -13.75 11.59 -0.02
CA GLY A 351 -13.01 11.94 1.18
C GLY A 351 -12.52 13.40 1.18
N LEU A 352 -12.44 14.01 2.36
CA LEU A 352 -12.02 15.42 2.52
C LEU A 352 -10.49 15.57 2.45
N GLN A 353 -9.92 15.38 1.26
CA GLN A 353 -8.47 15.35 1.03
C GLN A 353 -7.95 16.67 0.42
N ALA A 354 -8.07 17.77 1.17
CA ALA A 354 -7.73 19.10 0.69
C ALA A 354 -6.29 19.23 0.13
N LYS A 355 -5.31 18.60 0.79
CA LYS A 355 -3.90 18.63 0.33
C LYS A 355 -3.68 17.88 -0.98
N ALA A 356 -4.31 16.71 -1.14
CA ALA A 356 -4.20 15.92 -2.37
C ALA A 356 -4.87 16.65 -3.53
N VAL A 357 -6.06 17.23 -3.28
CA VAL A 357 -6.81 18.03 -4.27
C VAL A 357 -6.01 19.26 -4.67
N GLN A 358 -5.46 20.02 -3.73
CA GLN A 358 -4.60 21.17 -4.05
C GLN A 358 -3.41 20.73 -4.90
N SER A 359 -2.75 19.64 -4.52
CA SER A 359 -1.61 19.11 -5.27
C SER A 359 -1.96 18.69 -6.70
N MET A 360 -3.16 18.15 -6.93
CA MET A 360 -3.67 17.86 -8.27
C MET A 360 -3.88 19.14 -9.09
N LEU A 361 -4.50 20.17 -8.50
CA LEU A 361 -4.71 21.46 -9.14
C LEU A 361 -3.39 22.17 -9.46
N ASP A 362 -2.40 22.10 -8.58
CA ASP A 362 -1.06 22.65 -8.82
C ASP A 362 -0.43 21.96 -10.04
N PHE A 363 -0.52 20.62 -10.12
CA PHE A 363 -0.04 19.84 -11.26
C PHE A 363 -0.78 20.20 -12.56
N ASP A 364 -2.10 20.35 -12.50
CA ASP A 364 -2.91 20.73 -13.64
C ASP A 364 -2.51 22.10 -14.18
N TYR A 365 -2.29 23.06 -13.28
CA TYR A 365 -1.83 24.41 -13.62
C TYR A 365 -0.43 24.38 -14.24
N ALA A 366 0.51 23.64 -13.64
CA ALA A 366 1.86 23.47 -14.18
C ALA A 366 1.88 22.74 -15.54
N SER A 367 0.84 21.94 -15.82
CA SER A 367 0.66 21.19 -17.07
C SER A 367 -0.11 21.98 -18.14
N ASP A 368 -0.33 23.28 -17.95
CA ASP A 368 -1.07 24.17 -18.86
C ASP A 368 -2.47 23.65 -19.23
N ARG A 369 -3.19 23.03 -18.28
CA ARG A 369 -4.57 22.60 -18.51
C ARG A 369 -5.53 23.79 -18.48
N ASP A 370 -6.59 23.71 -19.30
CA ASP A 370 -7.63 24.75 -19.32
C ASP A 370 -8.54 24.72 -18.08
N LYS A 371 -8.69 23.56 -17.44
CA LYS A 371 -9.61 23.33 -16.33
C LYS A 371 -9.00 22.41 -15.26
N PRO A 372 -9.40 22.58 -13.98
CA PRO A 372 -9.02 21.65 -12.92
C PRO A 372 -9.43 20.20 -13.21
N SER A 373 -8.58 19.24 -12.87
CA SER A 373 -8.90 17.80 -12.83
C SER A 373 -10.06 17.51 -11.89
N VAL A 374 -10.10 18.15 -10.73
CA VAL A 374 -11.10 17.88 -9.69
C VAL A 374 -12.36 18.71 -9.97
N ALA A 375 -13.48 18.01 -10.15
CA ALA A 375 -14.79 18.61 -10.34
C ALA A 375 -15.47 18.89 -8.99
N ALA A 376 -15.45 17.91 -8.11
CA ALA A 376 -16.11 17.95 -6.81
C ALA A 376 -15.47 16.97 -5.83
N LEU A 377 -15.82 17.13 -4.55
CA LEU A 377 -15.53 16.14 -3.52
C LEU A 377 -16.85 15.54 -3.00
N VAL A 378 -16.75 14.32 -2.48
CA VAL A 378 -17.84 13.65 -1.75
C VAL A 378 -17.34 13.35 -0.35
N TYR A 379 -18.07 13.84 0.66
CA TYR A 379 -17.77 13.58 2.06
C TYR A 379 -19.08 13.45 2.86
N PRO A 380 -19.51 12.22 3.19
CA PRO A 380 -20.83 11.98 3.78
C PRO A 380 -20.94 12.47 5.22
N PHE A 381 -19.80 12.70 5.90
CA PHE A 381 -19.75 13.08 7.32
C PHE A 381 -19.73 14.60 7.51
N GLY A 382 -20.80 15.28 7.10
CA GLY A 382 -21.01 16.69 7.42
C GLY A 382 -21.81 17.43 6.36
N GLU A 383 -22.02 18.72 6.57
CA GLU A 383 -22.85 19.52 5.67
C GLU A 383 -22.18 19.79 4.32
N THR A 384 -23.03 19.92 3.29
CA THR A 384 -22.66 20.42 1.97
C THR A 384 -21.95 21.76 2.12
N ARG A 385 -20.71 21.82 1.64
CA ARG A 385 -19.85 22.98 1.80
C ARG A 385 -19.01 23.19 0.56
N GLN A 386 -18.29 24.31 0.54
CA GLN A 386 -17.28 24.56 -0.47
C GLN A 386 -15.89 24.41 0.13
N LEU A 387 -15.01 23.73 -0.61
CA LEU A 387 -13.60 23.66 -0.29
C LEU A 387 -12.86 24.77 -1.05
N LYS A 388 -12.24 25.68 -0.31
CA LYS A 388 -11.34 26.70 -0.87
C LYS A 388 -10.02 26.04 -1.29
N VAL A 389 -9.65 26.23 -2.55
CA VAL A 389 -8.38 25.79 -3.16
C VAL A 389 -7.84 26.88 -4.09
N TYR A 390 -6.63 26.71 -4.60
CA TYR A 390 -5.97 27.65 -5.49
C TYR A 390 -5.76 27.06 -6.87
N TRP A 391 -5.99 27.87 -7.90
CA TRP A 391 -5.65 27.61 -9.29
C TRP A 391 -4.62 28.64 -9.74
N GLY A 392 -3.33 28.26 -9.70
CA GLY A 392 -2.24 29.24 -9.70
C GLY A 392 -2.38 30.18 -8.51
N ALA A 393 -2.45 31.49 -8.76
CA ALA A 393 -2.68 32.50 -7.71
C ALA A 393 -4.16 32.77 -7.40
N LYS A 394 -5.10 32.21 -8.17
CA LYS A 394 -6.53 32.51 -8.05
C LYS A 394 -7.23 31.57 -7.07
N GLU A 395 -8.02 32.13 -6.17
CA GLU A 395 -8.91 31.35 -5.30
C GLU A 395 -10.08 30.77 -6.09
N VAL A 396 -10.30 29.46 -5.95
CA VAL A 396 -11.45 28.75 -6.53
C VAL A 396 -12.09 27.86 -5.48
N PHE A 397 -13.39 27.63 -5.61
CA PHE A 397 -14.19 26.89 -4.64
C PHE A 397 -14.73 25.63 -5.29
N LEU A 398 -14.39 24.47 -4.74
CA LEU A 398 -14.90 23.17 -5.19
C LEU A 398 -16.09 22.75 -4.32
N PRO A 399 -17.21 22.30 -4.91
CA PRO A 399 -18.33 21.82 -4.14
C PRO A 399 -18.00 20.48 -3.45
N VAL A 400 -18.47 20.34 -2.22
CA VAL A 400 -18.37 19.11 -1.42
C VAL A 400 -19.79 18.60 -1.17
N PHE A 401 -20.12 17.46 -1.77
CA PHE A 401 -21.42 16.81 -1.66
C PHE A 401 -21.41 15.75 -0.55
N GLN A 402 -22.58 15.42 -0.01
CA GLN A 402 -22.74 14.29 0.91
C GLN A 402 -22.80 12.96 0.15
N ASP A 403 -23.56 12.95 -0.95
CA ASP A 403 -23.83 11.77 -1.76
C ASP A 403 -23.08 11.78 -3.09
N LEU A 404 -22.60 10.60 -3.50
CA LEU A 404 -21.88 10.44 -4.77
C LEU A 404 -22.80 10.76 -5.97
N LYS A 405 -24.07 10.39 -5.90
CA LYS A 405 -25.08 10.63 -6.94
C LYS A 405 -25.27 12.11 -7.23
N ASP A 406 -25.39 12.94 -6.21
CA ASP A 406 -25.57 14.38 -6.37
C ASP A 406 -24.35 15.03 -7.03
N ALA A 407 -23.15 14.58 -6.66
CA ALA A 407 -21.90 15.02 -7.29
C ALA A 407 -21.86 14.64 -8.78
N MET A 408 -22.26 13.41 -9.13
CA MET A 408 -22.30 12.93 -10.52
C MET A 408 -23.33 13.68 -11.37
N VAL A 409 -24.54 13.89 -10.84
CA VAL A 409 -25.60 14.67 -11.52
C VAL A 409 -25.16 16.11 -11.77
N SER A 410 -24.48 16.73 -10.80
CA SER A 410 -23.97 18.09 -10.92
C SER A 410 -22.77 18.22 -11.86
N HIS A 411 -22.00 17.13 -12.03
CA HIS A 411 -20.77 17.09 -12.82
C HIS A 411 -20.75 15.90 -13.78
N PRO A 412 -21.57 15.91 -14.84
CA PRO A 412 -21.64 14.82 -15.82
C PRO A 412 -20.34 14.63 -16.61
N ASP A 413 -19.44 15.63 -16.61
CA ASP A 413 -18.12 15.59 -17.21
C ASP A 413 -17.10 14.77 -16.40
N ALA A 414 -17.36 14.55 -15.10
CA ALA A 414 -16.45 13.81 -14.23
C ALA A 414 -16.62 12.29 -14.42
N ARG A 415 -15.63 11.65 -15.05
CA ARG A 415 -15.69 10.20 -15.39
C ARG A 415 -14.78 9.33 -14.53
N ILE A 416 -14.04 9.93 -13.61
CA ILE A 416 -13.06 9.26 -12.75
C ILE A 416 -13.46 9.46 -11.30
N LEU A 417 -13.40 8.41 -10.48
CA LEU A 417 -13.50 8.51 -9.03
C LEU A 417 -12.13 8.22 -8.40
N ILE A 418 -11.66 9.10 -7.53
CA ILE A 418 -10.50 8.85 -6.68
C ILE A 418 -11.01 8.61 -5.26
N ASN A 419 -10.93 7.36 -4.82
CA ASN A 419 -11.50 6.88 -3.58
C ASN A 419 -10.45 6.85 -2.45
N PHE A 420 -10.50 7.86 -1.57
CA PHE A 420 -9.71 7.91 -0.33
C PHE A 420 -10.48 7.42 0.90
N ALA A 421 -11.54 6.63 0.72
CA ALA A 421 -12.21 5.99 1.85
C ALA A 421 -11.24 5.09 2.62
N SER A 422 -11.51 4.92 3.91
CA SER A 422 -10.76 3.96 4.73
C SER A 422 -11.01 2.53 4.26
N LEU A 423 -10.13 1.60 4.60
CA LEU A 423 -10.25 0.17 4.26
C LEU A 423 -11.62 -0.43 4.59
N ARG A 424 -12.29 0.11 5.63
CA ARG A 424 -13.60 -0.37 6.11
C ARG A 424 -14.77 -0.02 5.19
N VAL A 425 -14.62 1.04 4.39
CA VAL A 425 -15.71 1.65 3.60
C VAL A 425 -15.37 1.71 2.11
N ALA A 426 -14.08 1.59 1.76
CA ALA A 426 -13.61 1.70 0.38
C ALA A 426 -14.24 0.69 -0.57
N TYR A 427 -14.53 -0.53 -0.10
CA TYR A 427 -15.24 -1.55 -0.87
C TYR A 427 -16.64 -1.10 -1.27
N ASP A 428 -17.47 -0.67 -0.31
CA ASP A 428 -18.86 -0.28 -0.56
C ASP A 428 -18.95 0.92 -1.49
N VAL A 429 -18.10 1.93 -1.27
CA VAL A 429 -18.00 3.12 -2.13
C VAL A 429 -17.63 2.73 -3.56
N ALA A 430 -16.68 1.81 -3.73
CA ALA A 430 -16.28 1.35 -5.06
C ALA A 430 -17.40 0.53 -5.74
N MET A 431 -18.11 -0.33 -5.01
CA MET A 431 -19.25 -1.09 -5.56
C MET A 431 -20.42 -0.20 -5.98
N GLU A 432 -20.73 0.84 -5.19
CA GLU A 432 -21.69 1.89 -5.55
C GLU A 432 -21.24 2.58 -6.84
N ALA A 433 -19.99 3.06 -6.89
CA ALA A 433 -19.44 3.76 -8.03
C ALA A 433 -19.40 2.92 -9.32
N ILE A 434 -19.09 1.62 -9.26
CA ILE A 434 -19.10 0.73 -10.44
C ILE A 434 -20.53 0.51 -10.96
N SER A 435 -21.55 0.72 -10.13
CA SER A 435 -22.94 0.57 -10.55
C SER A 435 -23.42 1.74 -11.43
N GLU A 436 -22.72 2.87 -11.39
CA GLU A 436 -23.03 4.10 -12.09
C GLU A 436 -22.38 4.12 -13.48
N SER A 437 -23.17 4.36 -14.53
CA SER A 437 -22.71 4.28 -15.92
C SER A 437 -21.78 5.42 -16.36
N GLN A 438 -21.74 6.51 -15.59
CA GLN A 438 -20.92 7.69 -15.86
C GLN A 438 -19.42 7.42 -15.67
N LEU A 439 -19.07 6.62 -14.66
CA LEU A 439 -17.69 6.40 -14.24
C LEU A 439 -17.03 5.33 -15.10
N THR A 440 -15.85 5.66 -15.65
CA THR A 440 -15.04 4.74 -16.46
C THR A 440 -13.77 4.30 -15.77
N CYS A 441 -13.36 5.00 -14.72
CA CYS A 441 -12.19 4.66 -13.93
C CYS A 441 -12.39 4.96 -12.44
N ILE A 442 -11.95 4.05 -11.58
CA ILE A 442 -11.97 4.20 -10.14
C ILE A 442 -10.58 3.87 -9.60
N ALA A 443 -9.95 4.84 -8.94
CA ALA A 443 -8.69 4.66 -8.24
C ALA A 443 -8.99 4.45 -6.74
N ILE A 444 -8.59 3.31 -6.19
CA ILE A 444 -8.81 2.96 -4.77
C ILE A 444 -7.50 3.09 -4.03
N ILE A 445 -7.42 4.05 -3.11
CA ILE A 445 -6.17 4.40 -2.43
C ILE A 445 -5.93 3.51 -1.19
N ALA A 446 -7.00 3.10 -0.50
CA ALA A 446 -6.89 2.32 0.73
C ALA A 446 -6.13 1.01 0.55
N GLU A 447 -5.23 0.75 1.49
CA GLU A 447 -4.59 -0.53 1.72
C GLU A 447 -5.39 -1.35 2.76
N GLY A 448 -5.25 -2.68 2.76
CA GLY A 448 -5.91 -3.54 3.74
C GLY A 448 -7.38 -3.85 3.45
N ILE A 449 -7.82 -3.74 2.19
CA ILE A 449 -9.14 -4.27 1.77
C ILE A 449 -9.02 -5.79 1.63
N PRO A 450 -9.94 -6.58 2.21
CA PRO A 450 -9.93 -8.04 2.08
C PRO A 450 -9.84 -8.51 0.62
N GLU A 451 -9.09 -9.59 0.39
CA GLU A 451 -8.86 -10.17 -0.94
C GLU A 451 -10.19 -10.58 -1.60
N ASN A 452 -11.11 -11.18 -0.83
CA ASN A 452 -12.44 -11.57 -1.34
C ASN A 452 -13.24 -10.38 -1.86
N PHE A 453 -13.22 -9.26 -1.13
CA PHE A 453 -13.87 -8.02 -1.54
C PHE A 453 -13.22 -7.45 -2.81
N THR A 454 -11.89 -7.49 -2.88
CA THR A 454 -11.15 -7.06 -4.08
C THR A 454 -11.48 -7.94 -5.30
N ARG A 455 -11.62 -9.26 -5.13
CA ARG A 455 -12.06 -10.17 -6.20
C ARG A 455 -13.47 -9.82 -6.70
N ALA A 456 -14.40 -9.50 -5.80
CA ALA A 456 -15.74 -9.05 -6.17
C ALA A 456 -15.71 -7.73 -6.96
N LEU A 457 -14.88 -6.75 -6.53
CA LEU A 457 -14.65 -5.51 -7.26
C LEU A 457 -14.14 -5.76 -8.69
N ILE A 458 -13.13 -6.63 -8.84
CA ILE A 458 -12.56 -6.98 -10.15
C ILE A 458 -13.64 -7.59 -11.06
N CYS A 459 -14.44 -8.51 -10.54
CA CYS A 459 -15.52 -9.15 -11.30
C CYS A 459 -16.53 -8.10 -11.80
N ARG A 460 -17.03 -7.28 -10.87
CA ARG A 460 -18.05 -6.28 -11.16
C ARG A 460 -17.54 -5.16 -12.08
N ALA A 461 -16.28 -4.78 -11.94
CA ALA A 461 -15.64 -3.80 -12.82
C ALA A 461 -15.45 -4.34 -14.24
N LYS A 462 -15.10 -5.62 -14.42
CA LYS A 462 -15.06 -6.26 -15.74
C LYS A 462 -16.43 -6.31 -16.40
N GLU A 463 -17.47 -6.68 -15.65
CA GLU A 463 -18.86 -6.71 -16.16
C GLU A 463 -19.34 -5.34 -16.64
N ARG A 464 -18.88 -4.26 -16.01
CA ARG A 464 -19.27 -2.88 -16.37
C ARG A 464 -18.24 -2.13 -17.21
N ASN A 465 -17.14 -2.78 -17.58
CA ASN A 465 -16.04 -2.16 -18.31
C ASN A 465 -15.49 -0.89 -17.63
N VAL A 466 -15.29 -0.96 -16.31
CA VAL A 466 -14.70 0.11 -15.50
C VAL A 466 -13.24 -0.24 -15.19
N LEU A 467 -12.32 0.69 -15.43
CA LEU A 467 -10.92 0.51 -15.05
C LEU A 467 -10.73 0.70 -13.54
N LEU A 468 -10.22 -0.32 -12.86
CA LEU A 468 -9.77 -0.20 -11.47
C LEU A 468 -8.26 0.04 -11.40
N ILE A 469 -7.85 1.05 -10.63
CA ILE A 469 -6.46 1.31 -10.27
C ILE A 469 -6.34 1.15 -8.76
N GLY A 470 -5.65 0.09 -8.31
CA GLY A 470 -5.58 -0.31 -6.91
C GLY A 470 -6.48 -1.52 -6.60
N PRO A 471 -6.76 -1.82 -5.31
CA PRO A 471 -6.45 -1.05 -4.10
C PRO A 471 -4.95 -0.94 -3.74
N ALA A 472 -4.63 -0.37 -2.56
CA ALA A 472 -3.27 -0.25 -2.03
C ALA A 472 -2.29 0.45 -2.99
N THR A 473 -2.69 1.60 -3.53
CA THR A 473 -1.89 2.36 -4.48
C THR A 473 -1.94 3.85 -4.21
N VAL A 474 -0.86 4.55 -4.54
CA VAL A 474 -0.89 6.02 -4.63
C VAL A 474 -1.71 6.51 -5.84
N GLY A 475 -1.88 5.65 -6.85
CA GLY A 475 -2.56 5.95 -8.09
C GLY A 475 -1.64 5.84 -9.31
N GLY A 476 -1.33 6.99 -9.92
CA GLY A 476 -0.62 7.09 -11.19
C GLY A 476 -0.57 8.53 -11.71
N VAL A 477 0.34 8.81 -12.63
CA VAL A 477 0.48 10.10 -13.29
C VAL A 477 0.62 9.90 -14.81
N LYS A 478 -0.14 10.67 -15.58
CA LYS A 478 0.06 10.88 -17.01
C LYS A 478 0.56 12.32 -17.19
N PRO A 479 1.87 12.50 -17.41
CA PRO A 479 2.48 13.83 -17.53
C PRO A 479 1.79 14.73 -18.56
N GLY A 480 1.51 15.98 -18.18
CA GLY A 480 0.78 16.93 -19.01
C GLY A 480 -0.74 16.74 -19.09
N CYS A 481 -1.30 15.69 -18.45
CA CYS A 481 -2.73 15.38 -18.57
C CYS A 481 -3.43 15.26 -17.23
N PHE A 482 -3.04 14.31 -16.39
CA PHE A 482 -3.78 13.99 -15.17
C PHE A 482 -2.90 13.25 -14.19
N LYS A 483 -3.05 13.54 -12.90
CA LYS A 483 -2.45 12.74 -11.83
C LYS A 483 -3.50 12.34 -10.81
N ILE A 484 -3.35 11.15 -10.24
CA ILE A 484 -4.24 10.62 -9.21
C ILE A 484 -3.71 11.03 -7.84
N GLY A 485 -4.47 11.88 -7.15
CA GLY A 485 -4.23 12.22 -5.75
C GLY A 485 -2.82 12.71 -5.48
N ASN A 486 -2.13 12.01 -4.58
CA ASN A 486 -0.80 12.38 -4.11
C ASN A 486 0.35 11.93 -5.03
N THR A 487 0.06 11.30 -6.18
CA THR A 487 1.13 10.77 -7.06
C THR A 487 2.09 11.88 -7.51
N GLY A 488 3.39 11.58 -7.52
CA GLY A 488 4.44 12.55 -7.89
C GLY A 488 4.75 13.58 -6.82
N GLY A 489 3.98 13.62 -5.72
CA GLY A 489 4.21 14.50 -4.58
C GLY A 489 4.06 15.99 -4.85
N MET A 490 4.90 16.77 -4.19
CA MET A 490 4.89 18.24 -4.24
C MET A 490 5.44 18.78 -5.56
N MET A 491 5.17 20.06 -5.81
CA MET A 491 5.51 20.73 -7.07
C MET A 491 7.01 20.71 -7.38
N ASP A 492 7.86 20.75 -6.34
CA ASP A 492 9.31 20.61 -6.47
C ASP A 492 9.70 19.33 -7.22
N ASN A 493 9.12 18.19 -6.85
CA ASN A 493 9.39 16.92 -7.52
C ASN A 493 8.75 16.84 -8.91
N ILE A 494 7.54 17.40 -9.08
CA ILE A 494 6.88 17.48 -10.41
C ILE A 494 7.78 18.23 -11.40
N LEU A 495 8.37 19.35 -10.98
CA LEU A 495 9.26 20.15 -11.81
C LEU A 495 10.61 19.46 -12.04
N ALA A 496 11.24 18.96 -10.98
CA ALA A 496 12.53 18.27 -11.05
C ALA A 496 12.47 17.04 -11.96
N SER A 497 11.38 16.25 -11.84
CA SER A 497 11.12 15.06 -12.65
C SER A 497 10.45 15.37 -13.99
N ARG A 498 10.22 16.65 -14.31
CA ARG A 498 9.66 17.10 -15.60
C ARG A 498 8.29 16.51 -15.92
N LEU A 499 7.50 16.18 -14.90
CA LEU A 499 6.21 15.49 -15.02
C LEU A 499 5.06 16.39 -15.51
N TYR A 500 5.29 17.69 -15.65
CA TYR A 500 4.30 18.62 -16.19
C TYR A 500 4.11 18.53 -17.72
N ARG A 501 4.91 17.73 -18.41
CA ARG A 501 4.81 17.53 -19.87
C ARG A 501 5.08 16.08 -20.27
N PRO A 502 4.51 15.58 -21.37
CA PRO A 502 4.75 14.21 -21.81
C PRO A 502 6.22 13.96 -22.19
N GLY A 503 6.68 12.76 -21.88
CA GLY A 503 7.94 12.19 -22.39
C GLY A 503 7.74 11.53 -23.75
N ARG A 504 8.64 10.59 -24.08
CA ARG A 504 8.51 9.67 -25.22
C ARG A 504 8.41 8.24 -24.72
#